data_AF-A0A9D7HR03-F1
#
_entry.id   AF-A0A9D7HR03-F1
#
_cell.length_a   1.000
_cell.length_b   1.000
_cell.length_c   1.000
_cell.angle_alpha   90.00
_cell.angle_beta   90.00
_cell.angle_gamma   90.00
#
_symmetry.space_group_name_H-M   'P 1'
#
loop_
_entity.id
_entity.type
_entity.pdbx_description
1 polymer ?
#
loop_
_entity_poly.entity_id
_entity_poly.type
_entity_poly.pdbx_seq_one_letter_code
_entity_poly.pdbx_strand_id
1 'polypeptide(L)'
;MSTNTQAHERIDLRTSPEIKDLIVRAASSAGMTVSAFLLGTAQERAKEILAEKEMVTLTSRDWRAFAKALDNTERPRPKLAAAMKRHRDWQKR
;
A
#
# COMPACT_ATOMS: atom_id res chain seq x y z
N MET A 1 -23.81 -15.65 -0.49
CA MET A 1 -24.46 -14.67 0.41
C MET A 1 -23.87 -13.31 0.09
N SER A 2 -24.60 -12.46 -0.64
CA SER A 2 -24.10 -11.15 -1.06
C SER A 2 -24.30 -10.17 0.10
N THR A 3 -23.22 -9.84 0.81
CA THR A 3 -23.24 -8.76 1.79
C THR A 3 -23.38 -7.45 1.03
N ASN A 4 -24.58 -6.89 1.01
CA ASN A 4 -24.85 -5.53 0.55
C ASN A 4 -24.15 -4.58 1.53
N THR A 5 -22.88 -4.26 1.27
CA THR A 5 -22.11 -3.30 2.07
C THR A 5 -22.73 -1.92 1.87
N GLN A 6 -23.67 -1.56 2.73
CA GLN A 6 -24.17 -0.19 2.78
C GLN A 6 -23.01 0.73 3.20
N ALA A 7 -22.84 1.82 2.47
CA ALA A 7 -21.82 2.83 2.79
C ALA A 7 -22.22 3.57 4.07
N HIS A 8 -21.71 3.09 5.21
CA HIS A 8 -22.02 3.67 6.53
C HIS A 8 -21.03 4.76 6.96
N GLU A 9 -19.88 4.88 6.29
CA GLU A 9 -18.83 5.83 6.63
C GLU A 9 -18.86 7.06 5.70
N ARG A 10 -18.53 8.23 6.26
CA ARG A 10 -18.55 9.52 5.56
C ARG A 10 -17.15 10.12 5.53
N ILE A 11 -16.80 10.72 4.40
CA ILE A 11 -15.58 11.50 4.21
C ILE A 11 -16.00 12.95 3.96
N ASP A 12 -15.78 13.82 4.94
CA ASP A 12 -16.07 15.25 4.83
C ASP A 12 -14.82 16.01 4.35
N LEU A 13 -14.98 16.81 3.29
CA LEU A 13 -13.88 17.53 2.63
C LEU A 13 -14.19 19.03 2.60
N ARG A 14 -13.18 19.84 2.91
CA ARG A 14 -13.18 21.29 2.67
C ARG A 14 -12.21 21.60 1.54
N THR A 15 -12.60 22.51 0.65
CA THR A 15 -11.79 22.91 -0.50
C THR A 15 -12.16 24.31 -0.96
N SER A 16 -11.37 24.90 -1.85
CA SER A 16 -11.66 26.20 -2.44
C SER A 16 -12.72 26.10 -3.55
N PRO A 17 -13.41 27.20 -3.90
CA PRO A 17 -14.37 27.23 -5.00
C PRO A 17 -13.76 26.76 -6.33
N GLU A 18 -12.52 27.17 -6.62
CA GLU A 18 -11.84 26.86 -7.88
C GLU A 18 -11.57 25.36 -8.01
N ILE A 19 -11.15 24.71 -6.92
CA ILE A 19 -10.93 23.26 -6.89
C ILE A 19 -12.26 22.52 -7.01
N LYS A 20 -13.31 22.99 -6.32
CA LYS A 20 -14.65 22.41 -6.44
C LYS A 20 -15.14 22.44 -7.89
N ASP A 21 -15.03 23.58 -8.56
CA ASP A 21 -15.47 23.73 -9.95
C ASP A 21 -14.69 22.82 -10.90
N LEU A 22 -13.37 22.69 -10.69
CA LEU A 22 -12.55 21.76 -11.45
C LEU A 22 -13.04 20.31 -11.31
N ILE A 23 -13.28 19.86 -10.08
CA ILE A 23 -13.75 18.49 -9.80
C ILE A 23 -15.15 18.27 -10.38
N VAL A 24 -16.05 19.25 -10.28
CA VAL A 24 -17.41 19.16 -10.85
C VAL A 24 -17.35 18.98 -12.36
N ARG A 25 -16.51 19.75 -13.06
CA ARG A 25 -16.34 19.62 -14.51
C ARG A 25 -15.74 18.27 -14.90
N ALA A 26 -14.74 17.79 -14.15
CA ALA A 26 -14.14 16.48 -14.38
C ALA A 26 -15.15 15.34 -14.19
N ALA A 27 -15.89 15.35 -13.07
CA ALA A 27 -16.94 14.36 -12.80
C ALA A 27 -18.03 14.37 -13.87
N SER A 28 -18.48 15.56 -14.29
CA SER A 28 -19.48 15.71 -15.36
C SER A 28 -18.97 15.16 -16.69
N SER A 29 -17.70 15.41 -17.03
CA SER A 29 -17.07 14.89 -18.26
C SER A 29 -16.96 13.36 -18.25
N ALA A 30 -16.81 12.77 -17.06
CA ALA A 30 -16.81 11.32 -16.87
C ALA A 30 -18.22 10.70 -16.75
N GLY A 31 -19.29 11.50 -16.78
CA GLY A 31 -20.66 11.02 -16.58
C GLY A 31 -20.93 10.50 -15.16
N MET A 32 -20.20 10.99 -14.16
CA MET A 32 -20.26 10.54 -12.78
C MET A 32 -20.75 11.64 -11.84
N THR A 33 -21.29 11.26 -10.69
CA THR A 33 -21.49 12.22 -9.59
C THR A 33 -20.15 12.64 -9.00
N VAL A 34 -20.08 13.84 -8.42
CA VAL A 34 -18.87 14.35 -7.76
C VAL A 34 -18.36 13.38 -6.68
N SER A 35 -19.27 12.83 -5.87
CA SER A 35 -18.92 11.86 -4.83
C SER A 35 -18.35 10.56 -5.40
N ALA A 36 -18.95 10.03 -6.48
CA ALA A 36 -18.45 8.81 -7.12
C ALA A 36 -17.07 9.03 -7.76
N PHE A 37 -16.89 10.18 -8.43
CA PHE A 37 -15.62 10.57 -9.01
C PHE A 37 -14.51 10.70 -7.95
N LEU A 38 -14.79 11.42 -6.86
CA LEU A 38 -13.84 11.60 -5.76
C LEU A 38 -13.49 10.27 -5.08
N LEU A 39 -14.49 9.46 -4.75
CA LEU A 39 -14.27 8.18 -4.07
C LEU A 39 -13.47 7.22 -4.95
N GLY A 40 -13.81 7.12 -6.24
CA GLY A 40 -13.09 6.27 -7.20
C GLY A 40 -11.63 6.70 -7.35
N THR A 41 -11.40 8.00 -7.57
CA THR A 41 -10.04 8.56 -7.74
C THR A 41 -9.21 8.36 -6.47
N ALA A 42 -9.79 8.60 -5.29
CA ALA A 42 -9.10 8.39 -4.02
C ALA A 42 -8.78 6.91 -3.78
N GLN A 43 -9.71 6.01 -4.10
CA GLN A 43 -9.51 4.56 -3.95
C GLN A 43 -8.40 4.04 -4.87
N GLU A 44 -8.40 4.45 -6.14
CA GLU A 44 -7.37 4.09 -7.10
C GLU A 44 -5.99 4.56 -6.61
N ARG A 45 -5.88 5.84 -6.26
CA ARG A 45 -4.60 6.39 -5.78
C ARG A 45 -4.12 5.75 -4.49
N ALA A 46 -5.03 5.43 -3.57
CA ALA A 46 -4.68 4.72 -2.34
C ALA A 46 -4.09 3.34 -2.62
N LYS A 47 -4.68 2.58 -3.55
CA LYS A 47 -4.17 1.27 -3.96
C LYS A 47 -2.77 1.37 -4.57
N GLU A 48 -2.53 2.35 -5.43
CA GLU A 48 -1.20 2.57 -6.02
C GLU A 48 -0.14 2.85 -4.96
N ILE A 49 -0.44 3.75 -4.01
CA ILE A 49 0.50 4.13 -2.95
C ILE A 49 0.83 2.94 -2.04
N LEU A 50 -0.17 2.10 -1.72
CA LEU A 50 0.06 0.90 -0.91
C LEU A 50 0.86 -0.14 -1.68
N ALA A 51 0.53 -0.37 -2.96
CA ALA A 51 1.26 -1.29 -3.82
C ALA A 51 2.73 -0.88 -3.97
N GLU A 52 3.02 0.41 -4.13
CA GLU A 52 4.40 0.92 -4.20
C GLU A 52 5.20 0.65 -2.93
N LYS A 53 4.56 0.72 -1.76
CA LYS A 53 5.22 0.46 -0.46
C LYS A 53 5.38 -1.03 -0.15
N GLU A 54 4.45 -1.86 -0.61
CA GLU A 54 4.40 -3.28 -0.26
C GLU A 54 5.13 -4.16 -1.29
N MET A 55 5.31 -3.70 -2.52
CA MET A 55 5.97 -4.48 -3.57
C MET A 55 7.46 -4.17 -3.67
N VAL A 56 8.29 -5.18 -3.39
CA VAL A 56 9.72 -5.14 -3.72
C VAL A 56 9.90 -5.64 -5.16
N THR A 57 10.16 -4.72 -6.09
CA THR A 57 10.51 -5.10 -7.47
C THR A 57 12.00 -5.46 -7.52
N LEU A 58 12.29 -6.74 -7.73
CA LEU A 58 13.66 -7.24 -7.85
C LEU A 58 14.14 -7.18 -9.30
N THR A 59 15.40 -6.76 -9.50
CA THR A 59 16.05 -6.93 -10.80
C THR A 59 16.19 -8.42 -11.11
N SER A 60 16.37 -8.81 -12.38
CA SER A 60 16.55 -10.24 -12.72
C SER A 60 17.74 -10.88 -12.00
N ARG A 61 18.78 -10.10 -11.69
CA ARG A 61 19.91 -10.56 -10.88
C ARG A 61 19.49 -10.82 -9.44
N ASP A 62 18.79 -9.87 -8.83
CA ASP A 62 18.40 -9.95 -7.43
C ASP A 62 17.31 -11.02 -7.23
N TRP A 63 16.42 -11.22 -8.22
CA TRP A 63 15.48 -12.34 -8.26
C TRP A 63 16.19 -13.70 -8.24
N ARG A 64 17.22 -13.90 -9.09
CA ARG A 64 17.99 -15.15 -9.08
C ARG A 64 18.71 -15.38 -7.76
N ALA A 65 19.27 -14.31 -7.16
CA ALA A 65 19.91 -14.39 -5.85
C ALA A 65 18.91 -14.73 -4.74
N PHE A 66 17.72 -14.12 -4.79
CA PHE A 66 16.61 -14.38 -3.88
C PHE A 66 16.10 -15.83 -4.00
N ALA A 67 15.80 -16.30 -5.20
CA ALA A 67 15.36 -17.68 -5.45
C ALA A 67 16.39 -18.71 -4.95
N LYS A 68 17.68 -18.51 -5.29
CA LYS A 68 18.76 -19.37 -4.80
C LYS A 68 18.89 -19.38 -3.27
N ALA A 69 18.59 -18.26 -2.63
CA ALA A 69 18.59 -18.16 -1.17
C ALA A 69 17.40 -18.90 -0.53
N LEU A 70 16.22 -18.90 -1.17
CA LEU A 70 15.08 -19.70 -0.74
C LEU A 70 15.35 -21.21 -0.84
N ASP A 71 16.06 -21.65 -1.87
CA ASP A 71 16.44 -23.07 -2.04
C ASP A 71 17.53 -23.54 -1.05
N ASN A 72 18.20 -22.63 -0.34
CA ASN A 72 19.31 -22.92 0.59
C ASN A 72 19.01 -22.37 1.99
N THR A 73 17.91 -22.81 2.60
CA THR A 73 17.44 -22.33 3.91
C THR A 73 18.29 -22.79 5.11
N GLU A 74 18.96 -23.94 5.02
CA GLU A 74 19.57 -24.62 6.18
C GLU A 74 21.01 -24.19 6.50
N ARG A 75 21.54 -23.11 5.90
CA ARG A 75 22.94 -22.70 6.15
C ARG A 75 23.10 -22.04 7.53
N PRO A 76 24.03 -22.51 8.39
CA PRO A 76 24.31 -21.85 9.67
C PRO A 76 24.78 -20.41 9.48
N ARG A 77 24.14 -19.45 10.15
CA ARG A 77 24.49 -18.01 10.12
C ARG A 77 24.97 -17.54 11.50
N PRO A 78 26.21 -17.88 11.93
CA PRO A 78 26.69 -17.62 13.29
C PRO A 78 26.70 -16.13 13.65
N LYS A 79 27.00 -15.24 12.70
CA LYS A 79 26.92 -13.79 12.91
C LYS A 79 25.48 -13.31 13.16
N LEU A 80 24.50 -13.89 12.47
CA LEU A 80 23.08 -13.56 12.67
C LEU A 80 22.58 -14.09 14.02
N ALA A 81 22.97 -15.30 14.39
CA ALA A 81 22.66 -15.87 15.71
C ALA A 81 23.22 -15.01 16.86
N ALA A 82 24.47 -14.56 16.73
CA ALA A 82 25.09 -13.65 17.69
C ALA A 82 24.35 -12.29 17.74
N ALA A 83 23.93 -11.75 16.60
CA ALA A 83 23.15 -10.51 16.55
C ALA A 83 21.78 -10.63 17.24
N MET A 84 21.05 -11.71 16.98
CA MET A 84 19.78 -11.99 17.67
C MET A 84 19.96 -12.15 19.17
N LYS A 85 21.05 -12.78 19.63
CA LYS A 85 21.38 -12.89 21.06
C LYS A 85 21.57 -11.50 21.68
N ARG A 86 22.41 -10.65 21.09
CA ARG A 86 22.63 -9.28 21.57
C ARG A 86 21.34 -8.45 21.64
N HIS A 87 20.47 -8.59 20.64
CA HIS A 87 19.19 -7.88 20.62
C HIS A 87 18.26 -8.31 21.77
N ARG A 88 18.15 -9.63 22.01
CA ARG A 88 17.39 -10.16 23.16
C ARG A 88 17.94 -9.68 24.50
N ASP A 89 19.26 -9.61 24.63
CA ASP A 89 19.91 -9.14 25.85
C ASP A 89 19.68 -7.63 26.09
N TRP A 90 19.52 -6.83 25.02
CA TRP A 90 19.17 -5.41 25.10
C TRP A 90 17.70 -5.18 25.48
N GLN A 91 16.77 -5.99 24.98
CA GLN A 91 15.33 -5.87 25.31
C GLN A 91 14.97 -6.32 26.73
N LYS A 92 15.83 -7.08 27.41
CA LYS A 92 15.61 -7.58 28.78
C LYS A 92 16.17 -6.65 29.87
N ARG A 93 16.81 -5.55 29.48
CA ARG A 93 17.30 -4.51 30.37
C ARG A 93 16.29 -3.38 30.43
#